data_AF-A0A429THN7-F1
#
_entry.id   AF-A0A429THN7-F1
#
_cell.length_a   1.000
_cell.length_b   1.000
_cell.length_c   1.000
_cell.angle_alpha   90.00
_cell.angle_beta   90.00
_cell.angle_gamma   90.00
#
_symmetry.space_group_name_H-M   'P 1'
#
loop_
_entity.id
_entity.type
_entity.pdbx_description
1 polymer ?
#
loop_
_entity_poly.entity_id
_entity_poly.type
_entity_poly.pdbx_seq_one_letter_code
_entity_poly.pdbx_strand_id
1 'polypeptide(L)'
;MADRPGLRDRRRRSAHEKGLWELRESLTSRISELEALLRAKTGRGELPVEAQALADQAFKELEEARSTLRHDHRRRIPAAHLAVAQTRFDVAHNLMLRIASLDEVTAMMPGLVAYIREHLPVSDERRVQVEEIALAIRSGSALHEVQREVVVDAVAVARHSHLRENLRVRSFTYVVYGMSVALSVIVVVLGVLGAMAPETVPLCFRPEKIGVVCPTESDMSEGSRDPDGDIDDLYATVASSWDYPVVLFIGIVAAAVAAATSLRRIKGTSTPYNVPVALALLKLPTGALTAVLGLLLMRGEFVPGLQALDSSAQIVAWAVIFGYSQQLFTKLVDNQAQSVLNSVGGPHSTPGKPTRDPQTPAA
;
A
#
# COMPACT_ATOMS: atom_id res chain seq x y z
N MET A 1 -5.19 -5.64 -46.73
CA MET A 1 -6.03 -4.88 -45.78
C MET A 1 -5.63 -5.30 -44.38
N ALA A 2 -4.79 -4.50 -43.71
CA ALA A 2 -4.31 -4.83 -42.38
C ALA A 2 -5.40 -4.53 -41.35
N ASP A 3 -5.85 -5.57 -40.64
CA ASP A 3 -6.87 -5.50 -39.60
C ASP A 3 -6.37 -4.59 -38.47
N ARG A 4 -6.96 -3.40 -38.34
CA ARG A 4 -6.57 -2.42 -37.32
C ARG A 4 -7.20 -2.85 -35.99
N PRO A 5 -6.43 -3.23 -34.97
CA PRO A 5 -7.00 -3.65 -33.70
C PRO A 5 -7.82 -2.50 -33.10
N GLY A 6 -9.08 -2.80 -32.74
CA GLY A 6 -10.02 -1.82 -32.19
C GLY A 6 -9.49 -1.13 -30.93
N LEU A 7 -9.97 0.08 -30.66
CA LEU A 7 -9.57 0.90 -29.50
C LEU A 7 -9.64 0.16 -28.15
N ARG A 8 -10.55 -0.80 -28.00
CA ARG A 8 -10.64 -1.69 -26.83
C ARG A 8 -9.45 -2.65 -26.70
N ASP A 9 -8.96 -3.16 -27.82
CA ASP A 9 -7.81 -4.05 -27.87
C ASP A 9 -6.51 -3.30 -27.60
N ARG A 10 -6.40 -2.07 -28.10
CA ARG A 10 -5.29 -1.16 -27.76
C ARG A 10 -5.28 -0.77 -26.28
N ARG A 11 -6.44 -0.45 -25.69
CA ARG A 11 -6.55 -0.21 -24.23
C ARG A 11 -6.24 -1.45 -23.40
N ARG A 12 -6.64 -2.64 -23.86
CA ARG A 12 -6.29 -3.91 -23.21
C ARG A 12 -4.80 -4.19 -23.25
N ARG A 13 -4.15 -4.04 -24.41
CA ARG A 13 -2.69 -4.21 -24.55
C ARG A 13 -1.92 -3.18 -23.71
N SER A 14 -2.33 -1.92 -23.73
CA SER A 14 -1.74 -0.87 -22.90
C SER A 14 -1.96 -1.07 -21.39
N ALA A 15 -3.05 -1.74 -20.98
CA ALA A 15 -3.25 -2.13 -19.59
C ALA A 15 -2.41 -3.36 -19.20
N HIS A 16 -2.15 -4.27 -20.15
CA HIS A 16 -1.26 -5.42 -19.94
C HIS A 16 0.19 -5.04 -19.72
N GLU A 17 0.64 -3.88 -20.19
CA GLU A 17 2.01 -3.37 -20.05
C GLU A 17 2.24 -2.59 -18.74
N LYS A 18 1.21 -2.38 -17.90
CA LYS A 18 1.33 -1.55 -16.69
C LYS A 18 1.61 -2.36 -15.43
N GLY A 19 2.79 -2.13 -14.83
CA GLY A 19 3.17 -2.39 -13.44
C GLY A 19 3.32 -3.86 -13.01
N LEU A 20 2.34 -4.71 -13.32
CA LEU A 20 2.38 -6.15 -13.00
C LEU A 20 3.01 -6.99 -14.12
N TRP A 21 3.19 -6.41 -15.31
CA TRP A 21 3.78 -7.09 -16.46
C TRP A 21 5.21 -7.54 -16.20
N GLU A 22 6.05 -6.66 -15.65
CA GLU A 22 7.46 -6.96 -15.38
C GLU A 22 7.60 -8.12 -14.39
N LEU A 23 6.77 -8.13 -13.35
CA LEU A 23 6.73 -9.23 -12.37
C LEU A 23 6.22 -10.53 -12.98
N ARG A 24 5.22 -10.46 -13.86
CA ARG A 24 4.71 -11.61 -14.60
C ARG A 24 5.78 -12.20 -15.52
N GLU A 25 6.46 -11.34 -16.26
CA GLU A 25 7.50 -11.74 -17.21
C GLU A 25 8.72 -12.30 -16.47
N SER A 26 9.13 -11.67 -15.37
CA SER A 26 10.17 -12.17 -14.47
C SER A 26 9.85 -13.59 -13.97
N LEU A 27 8.63 -13.83 -13.47
CA LEU A 27 8.23 -15.15 -13.01
C LEU A 27 8.12 -16.16 -14.16
N THR A 28 7.65 -15.74 -15.34
CA THR A 28 7.60 -16.59 -16.54
C THR A 28 8.99 -17.02 -17.00
N SER A 29 9.97 -16.13 -16.93
CA SER A 29 11.37 -16.42 -17.20
C SER A 29 11.93 -17.44 -16.21
N ARG A 30 11.72 -17.23 -14.90
CA ARG A 30 12.14 -18.17 -13.84
C ARG A 30 11.52 -19.55 -13.99
N ILE A 31 10.24 -19.63 -14.35
CA ILE A 31 9.56 -20.91 -14.65
C ILE A 31 10.28 -21.63 -15.81
N SER A 32 10.62 -20.89 -16.87
CA SER A 32 11.28 -21.47 -18.05
C SER A 32 12.71 -21.91 -17.76
N GLU A 33 13.44 -21.18 -16.91
CA GLU A 33 14.76 -21.57 -16.42
C GLU A 33 14.70 -22.87 -15.60
N LEU A 34 13.80 -22.96 -14.63
CA LEU A 34 13.66 -24.16 -13.79
C LEU A 34 13.20 -25.38 -14.61
N GLU A 35 12.33 -25.17 -15.60
CA GLU A 35 11.93 -26.21 -16.55
C GLU A 35 13.12 -26.71 -17.38
N ALA A 36 14.00 -25.82 -17.85
CA ALA A 36 15.19 -26.19 -18.59
C ALA A 36 16.17 -27.00 -17.72
N LEU A 37 16.37 -26.60 -16.46
CA LEU A 37 17.19 -27.34 -15.49
C LEU A 37 16.62 -28.74 -15.22
N LEU A 38 15.30 -28.85 -15.00
CA LEU A 38 14.64 -30.14 -14.80
C LEU A 38 14.79 -31.04 -16.03
N ARG A 39 14.59 -30.54 -17.25
CA ARG A 39 14.76 -31.31 -18.49
C ARG A 39 16.19 -31.80 -18.69
N ALA A 40 17.17 -30.94 -18.44
CA ALA A 40 18.58 -31.31 -18.54
C ALA A 40 18.93 -32.44 -17.57
N LYS A 41 18.24 -32.49 -16.43
CA LYS A 41 18.44 -33.48 -15.39
C LYS A 41 17.77 -34.81 -15.68
N THR A 42 16.50 -34.79 -16.10
CA THR A 42 15.78 -36.01 -16.50
C THR A 42 16.32 -36.63 -17.78
N GLY A 43 16.99 -35.87 -18.64
CA GLY A 43 17.57 -36.37 -19.89
C GLY A 43 18.95 -37.04 -19.77
N ARG A 44 19.62 -36.95 -18.61
CA ARG A 44 21.01 -37.45 -18.42
C ARG A 44 21.11 -38.93 -18.00
N GLY A 45 19.99 -39.63 -17.81
CA GLY A 45 19.94 -41.06 -17.47
C GLY A 45 18.58 -41.49 -16.92
N GLU A 46 18.36 -42.80 -16.73
CA GLU A 46 17.16 -43.31 -16.06
C GLU A 46 17.20 -42.93 -14.58
N LEU A 47 16.32 -42.01 -14.17
CA LEU A 47 16.08 -41.71 -12.76
C LEU A 47 15.38 -42.91 -12.10
N PRO A 48 15.64 -43.16 -10.80
CA PRO A 48 14.80 -44.07 -10.02
C PRO A 48 13.32 -43.71 -10.16
N VAL A 49 12.43 -44.70 -10.11
CA VAL A 49 10.97 -44.50 -10.31
C VAL A 49 10.41 -43.41 -9.40
N GLU A 50 10.86 -43.34 -8.15
CA GLU A 50 10.45 -42.30 -7.19
C GLU A 50 10.91 -40.90 -7.63
N ALA A 51 12.15 -40.77 -8.10
CA ALA A 51 12.70 -39.52 -8.60
C ALA A 51 12.01 -39.08 -9.91
N GLN A 52 11.61 -40.02 -10.76
CA GLN A 52 10.82 -39.76 -11.96
C GLN A 52 9.44 -39.21 -11.61
N ALA A 53 8.74 -39.81 -10.64
CA ALA A 53 7.43 -39.33 -10.19
C ALA A 53 7.49 -37.90 -9.61
N LEU A 54 8.55 -37.57 -8.86
CA LEU A 54 8.77 -36.20 -8.36
C LEU A 54 9.04 -35.22 -9.51
N ALA A 55 9.79 -35.62 -10.54
CA ALA A 55 10.06 -34.80 -11.71
C ALA A 55 8.79 -34.51 -12.51
N ASP A 56 7.96 -35.51 -12.74
CA ASP A 56 6.68 -35.38 -13.45
C ASP A 56 5.74 -34.42 -12.70
N GLN A 57 5.66 -34.53 -11.37
CA GLN A 57 4.90 -33.59 -10.55
C GLN A 57 5.47 -32.17 -10.63
N ALA A 58 6.80 -32.00 -10.65
CA ALA A 58 7.43 -30.69 -10.78
C ALA A 58 7.10 -30.03 -12.14
N PHE A 59 7.14 -30.78 -13.24
CA PHE A 59 6.72 -30.29 -14.56
C PHE A 59 5.26 -29.87 -14.57
N LYS A 60 4.38 -30.67 -13.96
CA LYS A 60 2.95 -30.34 -13.84
C LYS A 60 2.73 -29.02 -13.10
N GLU A 61 3.41 -28.81 -11.97
CA GLU A 61 3.30 -27.55 -11.22
C GLU A 61 3.81 -26.34 -12.02
N LEU A 62 4.88 -26.48 -12.80
CA LEU A 62 5.39 -25.41 -13.66
C LEU A 62 4.42 -25.06 -14.80
N GLU A 63 3.77 -26.05 -15.40
CA GLU A 63 2.75 -25.80 -16.43
C GLU A 63 1.48 -25.18 -15.83
N GLU A 64 1.06 -25.61 -14.63
CA GLU A 64 -0.04 -24.97 -13.89
C GLU A 64 0.33 -23.53 -13.47
N ALA A 65 1.59 -23.27 -13.12
CA ALA A 65 2.09 -21.91 -12.85
C ALA A 65 2.03 -21.04 -14.11
N ARG A 66 2.55 -21.54 -15.24
CA ARG A 66 2.55 -20.83 -16.53
C ARG A 66 1.14 -20.55 -17.03
N SER A 67 0.25 -21.54 -16.97
CA SER A 67 -1.15 -21.35 -17.35
C SER A 67 -1.83 -20.28 -16.49
N THR A 68 -1.57 -20.26 -15.17
CA THR A 68 -2.09 -19.22 -14.27
C THR A 68 -1.65 -17.81 -14.69
N LEU A 69 -0.42 -17.65 -15.20
CA LEU A 69 0.08 -16.35 -15.69
C LEU A 69 -0.48 -15.94 -17.06
N ARG A 70 -0.86 -16.91 -17.90
CA ARG A 70 -1.41 -16.65 -19.24
C ARG A 70 -2.88 -16.22 -19.23
N HIS A 71 -3.66 -16.64 -18.22
CA HIS A 71 -5.09 -16.33 -18.15
C HIS A 71 -5.34 -14.92 -17.62
N ASP A 72 -5.91 -14.06 -18.47
CA ASP A 72 -6.33 -12.71 -18.10
C ASP A 72 -7.73 -12.76 -17.46
N HIS A 73 -7.79 -12.89 -16.13
CA HIS A 73 -9.06 -12.87 -15.42
C HIS A 73 -9.62 -11.44 -15.36
N ARG A 74 -10.51 -11.12 -16.32
CA ARG A 74 -11.24 -9.84 -16.46
C ARG A 74 -11.96 -9.32 -15.19
N ARG A 75 -12.08 -10.12 -14.13
CA ARG A 75 -12.84 -9.82 -12.90
C ARG A 75 -12.14 -10.15 -11.58
N ARG A 76 -10.83 -10.48 -11.55
CA ARG A 76 -10.16 -10.82 -10.27
C ARG A 76 -9.04 -9.88 -9.88
N ILE A 77 -8.99 -9.71 -8.56
CA ILE A 77 -8.13 -8.88 -7.72
C ILE A 77 -6.69 -8.79 -8.27
N PRO A 78 -6.15 -7.57 -8.47
CA PRO A 78 -4.77 -7.40 -8.96
C PRO A 78 -3.78 -8.22 -8.13
N ALA A 79 -2.85 -8.90 -8.83
CA ALA A 79 -1.74 -9.72 -8.31
C ALA A 79 -2.06 -11.11 -7.69
N ALA A 80 -3.32 -11.54 -7.58
CA ALA A 80 -3.61 -12.89 -7.01
C ALA A 80 -3.02 -14.04 -7.85
N HIS A 81 -3.03 -13.92 -9.17
CA HIS A 81 -2.45 -14.90 -10.09
C HIS A 81 -0.93 -15.02 -9.95
N LEU A 82 -0.23 -13.91 -9.64
CA LEU A 82 1.22 -13.93 -9.37
C LEU A 82 1.53 -14.74 -8.11
N ALA A 83 0.77 -14.54 -7.03
CA ALA A 83 0.96 -15.29 -5.80
C ALA A 83 0.71 -16.79 -6.01
N VAL A 84 -0.36 -17.16 -6.71
CA VAL A 84 -0.66 -18.57 -7.02
C VAL A 84 0.43 -19.19 -7.90
N ALA A 85 0.86 -18.50 -8.96
CA ALA A 85 1.93 -18.99 -9.83
C ALA A 85 3.26 -19.11 -9.08
N GLN A 86 3.58 -18.18 -8.18
CA GLN A 86 4.77 -18.24 -7.34
C GLN A 86 4.72 -19.45 -6.40
N THR A 87 3.58 -19.72 -5.75
CA THR A 87 3.41 -20.90 -4.90
C THR A 87 3.65 -22.19 -5.67
N ARG A 88 3.14 -22.31 -6.90
CA ARG A 88 3.37 -23.48 -7.75
C ARG A 88 4.83 -23.63 -8.18
N PHE A 89 5.47 -22.53 -8.58
CA PHE A 89 6.90 -22.49 -8.84
C PHE A 89 7.71 -22.94 -7.61
N ASP A 90 7.33 -22.48 -6.42
CA ASP A 90 7.97 -22.84 -5.15
C ASP A 90 7.83 -24.33 -4.83
N VAL A 91 6.67 -24.94 -5.11
CA VAL A 91 6.51 -26.40 -5.00
C VAL A 91 7.42 -27.12 -5.98
N ALA A 92 7.42 -26.73 -7.26
CA ALA A 92 8.27 -27.35 -8.28
C ALA A 92 9.76 -27.27 -7.94
N HIS A 93 10.21 -26.12 -7.42
CA HIS A 93 11.60 -25.95 -6.98
C HIS A 93 11.92 -26.84 -5.77
N ASN A 94 11.02 -26.97 -4.78
CA ASN A 94 11.25 -27.90 -3.68
C ASN A 94 11.36 -29.36 -4.15
N LEU A 95 10.53 -29.76 -5.11
CA LEU A 95 10.65 -31.08 -5.74
C LEU A 95 11.98 -31.24 -6.48
N MET A 96 12.43 -30.21 -7.21
CA MET A 96 13.74 -30.20 -7.88
C MET A 96 14.89 -30.39 -6.87
N LEU A 97 14.86 -29.70 -5.73
CA LEU A 97 15.88 -29.85 -4.67
C LEU A 97 15.93 -31.26 -4.10
N ARG A 98 14.81 -31.97 -4.03
CA ARG A 98 14.76 -33.37 -3.56
C ARG A 98 15.37 -34.35 -4.55
N ILE A 99 15.25 -34.07 -5.84
CA ILE A 99 15.83 -34.91 -6.89
C ILE A 99 17.31 -34.55 -7.07
N ALA A 100 17.72 -33.31 -6.77
CA ALA A 100 19.07 -32.79 -6.96
C ALA A 100 20.14 -33.63 -6.26
N SER A 101 21.31 -33.74 -6.90
CA SER A 101 22.45 -34.41 -6.26
C SER A 101 22.91 -33.61 -5.04
N LEU A 102 23.57 -34.28 -4.10
CA LEU A 102 24.05 -33.63 -2.88
C LEU A 102 25.08 -32.54 -3.20
N ASP A 103 25.88 -32.71 -4.26
CA ASP A 103 26.82 -31.70 -4.75
C ASP A 103 26.12 -30.47 -5.35
N GLU A 104 25.04 -30.67 -6.09
CA GLU A 104 24.23 -29.58 -6.65
C GLU A 104 23.58 -28.76 -5.53
N VAL A 105 22.98 -29.43 -4.52
CA VAL A 105 22.40 -28.75 -3.37
C VAL A 105 23.48 -28.01 -2.58
N THR A 106 24.64 -28.63 -2.40
CA THR A 106 25.82 -28.02 -1.77
C THR A 106 26.22 -26.73 -2.48
N ALA A 107 26.24 -26.71 -3.82
CA ALA A 107 26.52 -25.50 -4.60
C ALA A 107 25.44 -24.41 -4.43
N MET A 108 24.18 -24.79 -4.21
CA MET A 108 23.07 -23.86 -3.97
C MET A 108 22.99 -23.35 -2.52
N MET A 109 23.68 -24.00 -1.57
CA MET A 109 23.57 -23.70 -0.13
C MET A 109 23.72 -22.22 0.24
N PRO A 110 24.68 -21.43 -0.31
CA PRO A 110 24.81 -20.02 0.05
C PRO A 110 23.51 -19.22 -0.19
N GLY A 111 22.83 -19.49 -1.32
CA GLY A 111 21.57 -18.84 -1.66
C GLY A 111 20.40 -19.33 -0.80
N LEU A 112 20.33 -20.64 -0.52
CA LEU A 112 19.28 -21.22 0.34
C LEU A 112 19.38 -20.69 1.77
N VAL A 113 20.60 -20.62 2.32
CA VAL A 113 20.87 -20.07 3.67
C VAL A 113 20.53 -18.58 3.71
N ALA A 114 20.89 -17.81 2.70
CA ALA A 114 20.55 -16.39 2.62
C ALA A 114 19.02 -16.19 2.64
N TYR A 115 18.29 -16.97 1.84
CA TYR A 115 16.83 -16.91 1.78
C TYR A 115 16.16 -17.31 3.10
N ILE A 116 16.66 -18.35 3.76
CA ILE A 116 16.18 -18.77 5.08
C ILE A 116 16.45 -17.69 6.14
N ARG A 117 17.65 -17.10 6.13
CA ARG A 117 18.04 -16.03 7.07
C ARG A 117 17.18 -14.78 6.91
N GLU A 118 16.79 -14.50 5.66
CA GLU A 118 15.86 -13.43 5.35
C GLU A 118 14.51 -13.74 5.99
N HIS A 119 13.85 -14.88 5.71
CA HIS A 119 12.44 -15.05 6.12
C HIS A 119 12.17 -15.76 7.45
N LEU A 120 13.18 -16.37 8.10
CA LEU A 120 13.02 -17.06 9.39
C LEU A 120 13.73 -16.33 10.55
N PRO A 121 13.14 -16.29 11.76
CA PRO A 121 13.76 -15.67 12.93
C PRO A 121 14.97 -16.46 13.41
N VAL A 122 15.90 -15.79 14.11
CA VAL A 122 17.14 -16.41 14.62
C VAL A 122 16.85 -17.55 15.60
N SER A 123 15.71 -17.49 16.30
CA SER A 123 15.27 -18.51 17.25
C SER A 123 14.56 -19.71 16.60
N ASP A 124 14.36 -19.73 15.28
CA ASP A 124 13.74 -20.86 14.59
C ASP A 124 14.73 -22.04 14.54
N GLU A 125 14.35 -23.18 15.11
CA GLU A 125 15.19 -24.39 15.16
C GLU A 125 15.63 -24.84 13.76
N ARG A 126 14.78 -24.69 12.74
CA ARG A 126 15.11 -25.06 11.36
C ARG A 126 16.23 -24.18 10.80
N ARG A 127 16.18 -22.88 11.10
CA ARG A 127 17.25 -21.95 10.70
C ARG A 127 18.56 -22.33 11.36
N VAL A 128 18.55 -22.61 12.66
CA VAL A 128 19.76 -23.00 13.40
C VAL A 128 20.38 -24.25 12.78
N GLN A 129 19.58 -25.30 12.55
CA GLN A 129 20.07 -26.54 11.94
C GLN A 129 20.66 -26.32 10.54
N VAL A 130 20.02 -25.51 9.69
CA VAL A 130 20.56 -25.22 8.35
C VAL A 130 21.85 -24.40 8.41
N GLU A 131 21.97 -23.47 9.37
CA GLU A 131 23.21 -22.72 9.57
C GLU A 131 24.37 -23.62 10.04
N GLU A 132 24.09 -24.61 10.89
CA GLU A 132 25.05 -25.64 11.31
C GLU A 132 25.47 -26.53 10.14
N ILE A 133 24.51 -27.02 9.34
CA ILE A 133 24.79 -27.79 8.11
C ILE A 133 25.67 -26.97 7.17
N ALA A 134 25.34 -25.69 6.96
CA ALA A 134 26.12 -24.81 6.10
C ALA A 134 27.54 -24.55 6.62
N LEU A 135 27.74 -24.50 7.95
CA LEU A 135 29.07 -24.42 8.57
C LEU A 135 29.85 -25.71 8.35
N ALA A 136 29.23 -26.87 8.56
CA ALA A 136 29.86 -28.18 8.35
C ALA A 136 30.33 -28.35 6.89
N ILE A 137 29.49 -27.99 5.92
CA ILE A 137 29.84 -28.00 4.50
C ILE A 137 31.03 -27.08 4.21
N ARG A 138 31.04 -25.85 4.74
CA ARG A 138 32.19 -24.94 4.58
C ARG A 138 33.48 -25.47 5.20
N SER A 139 33.38 -26.30 6.25
CA SER A 139 34.53 -26.96 6.86
C SER A 139 35.00 -28.23 6.13
N GLY A 140 34.37 -28.59 5.01
CA GLY A 140 34.74 -29.73 4.17
C GLY A 140 33.92 -31.01 4.40
N SER A 141 32.84 -30.95 5.19
CA SER A 141 31.93 -32.09 5.36
C SER A 141 31.03 -32.25 4.14
N ALA A 142 30.77 -33.49 3.71
CA ALA A 142 29.79 -33.78 2.68
C ALA A 142 28.35 -33.59 3.20
N LEU A 143 27.46 -33.09 2.34
CA LEU A 143 26.02 -33.04 2.62
C LEU A 143 25.45 -34.47 2.55
N HIS A 144 24.60 -34.83 3.52
CA HIS A 144 23.92 -36.13 3.57
C HIS A 144 22.45 -36.00 3.17
N GLU A 145 21.83 -37.12 2.76
CA GLU A 145 20.42 -37.21 2.37
C GLU A 145 19.45 -36.64 3.43
N VAL A 146 19.66 -36.98 4.70
CA VAL A 146 18.85 -36.44 5.81
C VAL A 146 19.01 -34.93 5.95
N GLN A 147 20.24 -34.42 5.78
CA GLN A 147 20.52 -32.98 5.86
C GLN A 147 19.88 -32.22 4.68
N ARG A 148 19.83 -32.83 3.48
CA ARG A 148 19.10 -32.26 2.34
C ARG A 148 17.62 -32.06 2.67
N GLU A 149 16.96 -33.05 3.28
CA GLU A 149 15.55 -32.92 3.66
C GLU A 149 15.32 -31.81 4.71
N VAL A 150 16.23 -31.65 5.68
CA VAL A 150 16.17 -30.53 6.64
C VAL A 150 16.26 -29.18 5.92
N VAL A 151 17.17 -29.04 4.96
CA VAL A 151 17.31 -27.82 4.17
C VAL A 151 16.05 -27.55 3.34
N VAL A 152 15.49 -28.58 2.67
CA VAL A 152 14.27 -28.43 1.86
C VAL A 152 13.06 -28.04 2.71
N ASP A 153 12.88 -28.63 3.90
CA ASP A 153 11.80 -28.24 4.83
C ASP A 153 11.96 -26.78 5.28
N ALA A 154 13.17 -26.38 5.66
CA ALA A 154 13.45 -25.00 6.06
C ALA A 154 13.16 -23.99 4.94
N VAL A 155 13.54 -24.31 3.69
CA VAL A 155 13.23 -23.49 2.51
C VAL A 155 11.72 -23.42 2.27
N ALA A 156 11.00 -24.53 2.38
CA ALA A 156 9.55 -24.55 2.20
C ALA A 156 8.83 -23.65 3.22
N VAL A 157 9.27 -23.71 4.48
CA VAL A 157 8.74 -22.88 5.57
C VAL A 157 9.10 -21.40 5.35
N ALA A 158 10.32 -21.10 4.93
CA ALA A 158 10.75 -19.74 4.58
C ALA A 158 9.88 -19.14 3.47
N ARG A 159 9.56 -19.92 2.43
CA ARG A 159 8.67 -19.48 1.33
C ARG A 159 7.23 -19.22 1.81
N HIS A 160 6.73 -20.04 2.71
CA HIS A 160 5.41 -19.81 3.32
C HIS A 160 5.38 -18.55 4.18
N SER A 161 6.47 -18.27 4.90
CA SER A 161 6.65 -17.01 5.64
C SER A 161 6.62 -15.81 4.69
N HIS A 162 7.42 -15.83 3.62
CA HIS A 162 7.42 -14.81 2.57
C HIS A 162 6.04 -14.57 1.94
N LEU A 163 5.27 -15.64 1.68
CA LEU A 163 3.90 -15.52 1.17
C LEU A 163 2.97 -14.80 2.17
N ARG A 164 3.05 -15.18 3.46
CA ARG A 164 2.24 -14.56 4.53
C ARG A 164 2.56 -13.06 4.68
N GLU A 165 3.83 -12.69 4.63
CA GLU A 165 4.29 -11.29 4.65
C GLU A 165 3.61 -10.49 3.53
N ASN A 166 3.68 -10.98 2.29
CA ASN A 166 3.06 -10.32 1.14
C ASN A 166 1.52 -10.25 1.21
N LEU A 167 0.87 -11.28 1.78
CA LEU A 167 -0.59 -11.28 1.97
C LEU A 167 -1.05 -10.24 3.01
N ARG A 168 -0.26 -9.99 4.05
CA ARG A 168 -0.54 -8.93 5.03
C ARG A 168 -0.50 -7.55 4.38
N VAL A 169 0.52 -7.27 3.57
CA VAL A 169 0.63 -6.01 2.81
C VAL A 169 -0.57 -5.83 1.88
N ARG A 170 -0.96 -6.90 1.18
CA ARG A 170 -2.14 -6.89 0.32
C ARG A 170 -3.41 -6.55 1.11
N SER A 171 -3.67 -7.29 2.19
CA SER A 171 -4.85 -7.07 3.04
C SER A 171 -4.90 -5.64 3.57
N PHE A 172 -3.79 -5.14 4.10
CA PHE A 172 -3.66 -3.76 4.58
C PHE A 172 -3.99 -2.74 3.49
N THR A 173 -3.41 -2.91 2.29
CA THR A 173 -3.64 -2.01 1.15
C THR A 173 -5.12 -1.98 0.75
N TYR A 174 -5.80 -3.13 0.75
CA TYR A 174 -7.24 -3.19 0.47
C TYR A 174 -8.09 -2.50 1.53
N VAL A 175 -7.76 -2.69 2.81
CA VAL A 175 -8.47 -2.01 3.91
C VAL A 175 -8.30 -0.50 3.78
N VAL A 176 -7.08 -0.01 3.50
CA VAL A 176 -6.81 1.41 3.29
C VAL A 176 -7.60 1.94 2.10
N TYR A 177 -7.59 1.27 0.95
CA TYR A 177 -8.41 1.68 -0.21
C TYR A 177 -9.91 1.69 0.10
N GLY A 178 -10.40 0.68 0.80
CA GLY A 178 -11.80 0.62 1.23
C GLY A 178 -12.17 1.80 2.12
N MET A 179 -11.30 2.18 3.05
CA MET A 179 -11.49 3.35 3.91
C MET A 179 -11.41 4.65 3.11
N SER A 180 -10.47 4.80 2.17
CA SER A 180 -10.39 5.96 1.28
C SER A 180 -11.69 6.15 0.50
N VAL A 181 -12.25 5.06 -0.05
CA VAL A 181 -13.54 5.10 -0.77
C VAL A 181 -14.67 5.48 0.17
N ALA A 182 -14.77 4.85 1.36
CA ALA A 182 -15.81 5.17 2.33
C ALA A 182 -15.77 6.63 2.78
N LEU A 183 -14.58 7.15 3.11
CA LEU A 183 -14.42 8.57 3.47
C LEU A 183 -14.71 9.50 2.30
N SER A 184 -14.35 9.12 1.07
CA SER A 184 -14.69 9.92 -0.12
C SER A 184 -16.21 9.99 -0.35
N VAL A 185 -16.93 8.89 -0.10
CA VAL A 185 -18.40 8.88 -0.13
C VAL A 185 -18.96 9.84 0.92
N ILE A 186 -18.42 9.82 2.15
CA ILE A 186 -18.83 10.77 3.20
C ILE A 186 -18.58 12.22 2.76
N VAL A 187 -17.41 12.52 2.20
CA VAL A 187 -17.09 13.86 1.66
C VAL A 187 -18.09 14.30 0.59
N VAL A 188 -18.43 13.41 -0.35
CA VAL A 188 -19.43 13.70 -1.39
C VAL A 188 -20.81 13.93 -0.77
N VAL A 189 -21.23 13.07 0.17
CA VAL A 189 -22.52 13.22 0.85
C VAL A 189 -22.59 14.53 1.62
N LEU A 190 -21.55 14.91 2.37
CA LEU A 190 -21.49 16.20 3.06
C LEU A 190 -21.53 17.38 2.09
N GLY A 191 -20.80 17.31 0.98
CA GLY A 191 -20.84 18.35 -0.05
C GLY A 191 -22.22 18.50 -0.69
N VAL A 192 -22.90 17.39 -0.98
CA VAL A 192 -24.27 17.41 -1.55
C VAL A 192 -25.29 17.90 -0.54
N LEU A 193 -25.27 17.39 0.71
CA LEU A 193 -26.19 17.83 1.75
C LEU A 193 -26.00 19.32 2.08
N GLY A 194 -24.75 19.77 2.24
CA GLY A 194 -24.46 21.19 2.47
C GLY A 194 -24.84 22.10 1.31
N ALA A 195 -24.83 21.59 0.07
CA ALA A 195 -25.31 22.34 -1.08
C ALA A 195 -26.85 22.38 -1.18
N MET A 196 -27.53 21.28 -0.79
CA MET A 196 -29.00 21.17 -0.84
C MET A 196 -29.71 21.85 0.34
N ALA A 197 -29.05 21.96 1.49
CA ALA A 197 -29.60 22.55 2.71
C ALA A 197 -28.56 23.42 3.44
N PRO A 198 -28.10 24.53 2.82
CA PRO A 198 -27.05 25.40 3.35
C PRO A 198 -27.37 25.98 4.75
N GLU A 199 -28.65 26.10 5.08
CA GLU A 199 -29.15 26.70 6.33
C GLU A 199 -29.06 25.78 7.57
N THR A 200 -28.91 24.46 7.39
CA THR A 200 -28.98 23.51 8.53
C THR A 200 -27.77 23.53 9.45
N VAL A 201 -26.57 23.69 8.87
CA VAL A 201 -25.29 23.78 9.59
C VAL A 201 -24.39 24.78 8.86
N PRO A 202 -24.64 26.09 8.96
CA PRO A 202 -23.90 27.09 8.21
C PRO A 202 -22.44 27.20 8.71
N LEU A 203 -21.48 27.32 7.77
CA LEU A 203 -20.06 27.51 8.06
C LEU A 203 -19.70 29.00 8.28
N CYS A 204 -20.67 29.79 8.74
CA CYS A 204 -20.57 31.23 8.87
C CYS A 204 -20.12 31.65 10.27
N PHE A 205 -19.48 32.81 10.35
CA PHE A 205 -18.97 33.44 11.56
C PHE A 205 -19.51 34.87 11.67
N ARG A 206 -19.60 35.38 12.90
CA ARG A 206 -20.08 36.74 13.18
C ARG A 206 -19.03 37.51 13.99
N PRO A 207 -17.99 38.06 13.33
CA PRO A 207 -17.05 38.96 13.98
C PRO A 207 -17.72 40.25 14.47
N GLU A 208 -17.25 40.79 15.60
CA GLU A 208 -17.75 42.05 16.13
C GLU A 208 -17.56 43.19 15.12
N LYS A 209 -18.60 44.02 14.92
CA LYS A 209 -18.61 45.26 14.10
C LYS A 209 -18.51 45.10 12.59
N ILE A 210 -18.31 43.90 12.06
CA ILE A 210 -18.12 43.68 10.62
C ILE A 210 -19.40 43.16 9.95
N GLY A 211 -20.07 42.17 10.56
CA GLY A 211 -21.29 41.54 10.03
C GLY A 211 -21.18 40.02 10.03
N VAL A 212 -21.91 39.36 9.13
CA VAL A 212 -21.87 37.90 8.97
C VAL A 212 -20.99 37.54 7.78
N VAL A 213 -20.09 36.58 7.99
CA VAL A 213 -19.13 36.15 6.97
C VAL A 213 -19.19 34.63 6.82
N CYS A 214 -19.44 34.16 5.60
CA CYS A 214 -19.42 32.76 5.22
C CYS A 214 -18.24 32.48 4.26
N PRO A 215 -17.89 31.20 3.98
CA PRO A 215 -16.77 30.86 3.11
C PRO A 215 -16.82 31.48 1.71
N THR A 216 -18.02 31.69 1.15
CA THR A 216 -18.18 32.22 -0.22
C THR A 216 -18.86 33.58 -0.29
N GLU A 217 -19.76 33.88 0.64
CA GLU A 217 -20.51 35.14 0.68
C GLU A 217 -20.35 35.84 2.05
N SER A 218 -20.59 37.15 2.09
CA SER A 218 -20.53 37.95 3.31
C SER A 218 -21.53 39.09 3.24
N ASP A 219 -22.23 39.36 4.33
CA ASP A 219 -23.11 40.51 4.48
C ASP A 219 -22.62 41.42 5.60
N MET A 220 -22.42 42.69 5.24
CA MET A 220 -21.95 43.77 6.11
C MET A 220 -22.98 44.89 6.18
N SER A 221 -24.27 44.60 5.97
CA SER A 221 -25.32 45.60 6.13
C SER A 221 -25.50 45.99 7.60
N GLU A 222 -26.15 47.13 7.86
CA GLU A 222 -26.42 47.58 9.24
C GLU A 222 -27.29 46.55 10.00
N GLY A 223 -28.19 45.84 9.32
CA GLY A 223 -29.02 44.79 9.91
C GLY A 223 -28.23 43.55 10.34
N SER A 224 -27.20 43.15 9.59
CA SER A 224 -26.30 42.03 9.98
C SER A 224 -25.30 42.40 11.07
N ARG A 225 -25.16 43.71 11.38
CA ARG A 225 -24.32 44.20 12.49
C ARG A 225 -25.11 44.35 13.80
N ASP A 226 -26.43 44.32 13.76
CA ASP A 226 -27.30 44.55 14.92
C ASP A 226 -27.20 43.41 15.95
N PRO A 227 -26.61 43.65 17.15
CA PRO A 227 -26.36 42.61 18.15
C PRO A 227 -27.61 41.90 18.67
N ASP A 228 -28.80 42.50 18.55
CA ASP A 228 -30.07 41.90 19.00
C ASP A 228 -30.82 41.12 17.90
N GLY A 229 -30.29 41.09 16.66
CA GLY A 229 -30.89 40.35 15.54
C GLY A 229 -30.77 38.83 15.70
N ASP A 230 -31.79 38.08 15.25
CA ASP A 230 -31.80 36.62 15.27
C ASP A 230 -30.66 36.07 14.40
N ILE A 231 -29.71 35.39 15.05
CA ILE A 231 -28.48 34.90 14.45
C ILE A 231 -28.76 33.80 13.43
N ASP A 232 -29.76 32.96 13.67
CA ASP A 232 -30.06 31.81 12.81
C ASP A 232 -30.67 32.27 11.48
N ASP A 233 -31.57 33.26 11.53
CA ASP A 233 -32.15 33.89 10.33
C ASP A 233 -31.08 34.64 9.52
N LEU A 234 -30.17 35.35 10.19
CA LEU A 234 -29.05 36.03 9.53
C LEU A 234 -28.10 35.03 8.85
N TYR A 235 -27.82 33.88 9.45
CA TYR A 235 -27.01 32.85 8.79
C TYR A 235 -27.74 32.21 7.60
N ALA A 236 -29.04 31.96 7.71
CA ALA A 236 -29.83 31.36 6.63
C ALA A 236 -29.89 32.24 5.37
N THR A 237 -29.79 33.58 5.53
CA THR A 237 -29.83 34.52 4.39
C THR A 237 -28.48 34.68 3.67
N VAL A 238 -27.36 34.48 4.37
CA VAL A 238 -26.00 34.67 3.82
C VAL A 238 -25.34 33.34 3.43
N ALA A 239 -25.78 32.23 4.01
CA ALA A 239 -25.23 30.91 3.70
C ALA A 239 -25.48 30.54 2.23
N SER A 240 -24.43 30.09 1.54
CA SER A 240 -24.47 29.75 0.13
C SER A 240 -24.30 28.25 -0.07
N SER A 241 -24.96 27.69 -1.09
CA SER A 241 -24.79 26.28 -1.47
C SER A 241 -23.34 25.90 -1.83
N TRP A 242 -22.46 26.89 -2.04
CA TRP A 242 -21.04 26.67 -2.34
C TRP A 242 -20.13 26.61 -1.12
N ASP A 243 -20.62 26.94 0.08
CA ASP A 243 -19.78 27.02 1.28
C ASP A 243 -19.10 25.68 1.63
N TYR A 244 -19.87 24.59 1.64
CA TYR A 244 -19.32 23.24 1.87
C TYR A 244 -18.44 22.74 0.72
N PRO A 245 -18.88 22.77 -0.56
CA PRO A 245 -18.05 22.34 -1.68
C PRO A 245 -16.69 23.05 -1.76
N VAL A 246 -16.64 24.37 -1.54
CA VAL A 246 -15.39 25.14 -1.58
C VAL A 246 -14.46 24.72 -0.45
N VAL A 247 -14.95 24.64 0.80
CA VAL A 247 -14.13 24.23 1.96
C VAL A 247 -13.60 22.81 1.78
N LEU A 248 -14.46 21.86 1.35
CA LEU A 248 -14.05 20.48 1.10
C LEU A 248 -12.98 20.41 0.00
N PHE A 249 -13.15 21.14 -1.10
CA PHE A 249 -12.17 21.18 -2.18
C PHE A 249 -10.82 21.72 -1.72
N ILE A 250 -10.83 22.83 -0.97
CA ILE A 250 -9.61 23.42 -0.41
C ILE A 250 -8.91 22.46 0.56
N GLY A 251 -9.67 21.74 1.39
CA GLY A 251 -9.15 20.67 2.24
C GLY A 251 -8.47 19.54 1.45
N ILE A 252 -9.06 19.12 0.32
CA ILE A 252 -8.45 18.14 -0.60
C ILE A 252 -7.17 18.69 -1.22
N VAL A 253 -7.13 19.96 -1.63
CA VAL A 253 -5.93 20.58 -2.21
C VAL A 253 -4.80 20.63 -1.19
N ALA A 254 -5.07 21.09 0.03
CA ALA A 254 -4.09 21.10 1.13
C ALA A 254 -3.57 19.68 1.43
N ALA A 255 -4.48 18.70 1.43
CA ALA A 255 -4.13 17.30 1.57
C ALA A 255 -3.26 16.74 0.45
N ALA A 256 -3.52 17.13 -0.80
CA ALA A 256 -2.74 16.69 -1.94
C ALA A 256 -1.28 17.18 -1.84
N VAL A 257 -1.06 18.39 -1.33
CA VAL A 257 0.29 18.90 -1.04
C VAL A 257 0.98 18.06 0.05
N ALA A 258 0.27 17.75 1.13
CA ALA A 258 0.77 16.84 2.18
C ALA A 258 1.10 15.43 1.63
N ALA A 259 0.26 14.89 0.76
CA ALA A 259 0.49 13.60 0.11
C ALA A 259 1.72 13.64 -0.82
N ALA A 260 1.83 14.67 -1.67
CA ALA A 260 2.96 14.84 -2.61
C ALA A 260 4.31 14.95 -1.87
N THR A 261 4.35 15.71 -0.77
CA THR A 261 5.56 15.85 0.06
C THR A 261 5.95 14.57 0.80
N SER A 262 4.99 13.68 1.07
CA SER A 262 5.25 12.33 1.59
C SER A 262 5.77 11.40 0.49
N LEU A 263 5.19 11.47 -0.72
CA LEU A 263 5.56 10.58 -1.83
C LEU A 263 6.98 10.86 -2.36
N ARG A 264 7.47 12.12 -2.33
CA ARG A 264 8.81 12.46 -2.82
C ARG A 264 9.97 11.74 -2.11
N ARG A 265 9.72 11.18 -0.93
CA ARG A 265 10.74 10.48 -0.12
C ARG A 265 10.82 8.98 -0.41
N ILE A 266 9.95 8.47 -1.28
CA ILE A 266 9.89 7.04 -1.59
C ILE A 266 11.02 6.68 -2.53
N LYS A 267 11.87 5.75 -2.07
CA LYS A 267 12.77 4.96 -2.92
C LYS A 267 11.99 3.67 -3.24
N GLY A 268 12.04 3.22 -4.50
CA GLY A 268 11.11 2.23 -5.10
C GLY A 268 10.63 1.08 -4.20
N THR A 269 9.42 0.57 -4.47
CA THR A 269 8.79 -0.48 -3.65
C THR A 269 9.17 -1.87 -4.15
N SER A 270 9.64 -2.75 -3.26
CA SER A 270 9.93 -4.16 -3.58
C SER A 270 8.69 -5.05 -3.68
N THR A 271 7.53 -4.54 -3.25
CA THR A 271 6.27 -5.28 -3.30
C THR A 271 5.40 -4.83 -4.48
N PRO A 272 4.56 -5.72 -5.05
CA PRO A 272 3.59 -5.35 -6.09
C PRO A 272 2.45 -4.45 -5.57
N TYR A 273 2.42 -4.17 -4.27
CA TYR A 273 1.36 -3.43 -3.60
C TYR A 273 1.90 -2.05 -3.21
N ASN A 274 1.50 -1.02 -3.96
CA ASN A 274 1.92 0.37 -3.72
C ASN A 274 1.25 0.96 -2.46
N VAL A 275 1.61 0.46 -1.27
CA VAL A 275 1.13 0.95 0.03
C VAL A 275 1.21 2.48 0.14
N PRO A 276 2.32 3.16 -0.26
CA PRO A 276 2.39 4.61 -0.11
C PRO A 276 1.36 5.36 -0.96
N VAL A 277 0.99 4.80 -2.13
CA VAL A 277 -0.06 5.38 -2.98
C VAL A 277 -1.43 5.21 -2.32
N ALA A 278 -1.68 4.07 -1.67
CA ALA A 278 -2.93 3.85 -0.93
C ALA A 278 -3.06 4.86 0.24
N LEU A 279 -1.99 5.10 0.99
CA LEU A 279 -1.98 6.11 2.06
C LEU A 279 -2.16 7.54 1.52
N ALA A 280 -1.49 7.87 0.41
CA ALA A 280 -1.66 9.16 -0.25
C ALA A 280 -3.12 9.40 -0.68
N LEU A 281 -3.81 8.36 -1.15
CA LEU A 281 -5.22 8.43 -1.51
C LEU A 281 -6.14 8.52 -0.29
N LEU A 282 -5.79 7.88 0.83
CA LEU A 282 -6.51 8.06 2.10
C LEU A 282 -6.44 9.51 2.61
N LYS A 283 -5.30 10.18 2.40
CA LYS A 283 -5.08 11.57 2.83
C LYS A 283 -6.01 12.58 2.16
N LEU A 284 -6.49 12.33 0.94
CA LEU A 284 -7.33 13.29 0.24
C LEU A 284 -8.69 13.52 0.92
N PRO A 285 -9.52 12.48 1.15
CA PRO A 285 -10.80 12.68 1.82
C PRO A 285 -10.63 13.04 3.30
N THR A 286 -9.59 12.56 3.99
CA THR A 286 -9.36 12.98 5.38
C THR A 286 -9.12 14.48 5.50
N GLY A 287 -8.43 15.11 4.54
CA GLY A 287 -8.13 16.54 4.61
C GLY A 287 -9.34 17.41 4.30
N ALA A 288 -10.22 16.93 3.41
CA ALA A 288 -11.53 17.53 3.20
C ALA A 288 -12.34 17.53 4.51
N LEU A 289 -12.40 16.38 5.18
CA LEU A 289 -13.15 16.23 6.42
C LEU A 289 -12.54 17.05 7.56
N THR A 290 -11.21 17.08 7.69
CA THR A 290 -10.57 17.89 8.75
C THR A 290 -10.74 19.37 8.51
N ALA A 291 -10.79 19.84 7.25
CA ALA A 291 -11.09 21.24 6.95
C ALA A 291 -12.49 21.65 7.45
N VAL A 292 -13.52 20.86 7.13
CA VAL A 292 -14.89 21.13 7.60
C VAL A 292 -15.00 21.00 9.11
N LEU A 293 -14.50 19.91 9.69
CA LEU A 293 -14.55 19.68 11.14
C LEU A 293 -13.79 20.76 11.92
N GLY A 294 -12.65 21.22 11.41
CA GLY A 294 -11.89 22.30 12.04
C GLY A 294 -12.67 23.62 12.09
N LEU A 295 -13.35 24.00 11.01
CA LEU A 295 -14.20 25.19 11.00
C LEU A 295 -15.42 25.03 11.92
N LEU A 296 -16.04 23.85 11.96
CA LEU A 296 -17.14 23.58 12.91
C LEU A 296 -16.69 23.64 14.37
N LEU A 297 -15.48 23.17 14.68
CA LEU A 297 -14.89 23.29 16.02
C LEU A 297 -14.61 24.74 16.41
N MET A 298 -14.16 25.58 15.47
CA MET A 298 -14.00 27.02 15.71
C MET A 298 -15.35 27.70 15.99
N ARG A 299 -16.39 27.30 15.27
CA ARG A 299 -17.77 27.79 15.50
C ARG A 299 -18.31 27.35 16.87
N GLY A 300 -17.98 26.14 17.33
CA GLY A 300 -18.43 25.60 18.61
C GLY A 300 -17.82 26.22 19.88
N GLU A 301 -17.13 27.37 19.78
CA GLU A 301 -16.52 28.11 20.90
C GLU A 301 -15.51 27.33 21.76
N PHE A 302 -15.08 26.14 21.32
CA PHE A 302 -14.13 25.32 22.08
C PHE A 302 -12.77 26.01 22.30
N VAL A 303 -12.42 27.02 21.49
CA VAL A 303 -11.21 27.83 21.63
C VAL A 303 -11.58 29.32 21.63
N PRO A 304 -11.59 29.99 22.79
CA PRO A 304 -11.88 31.43 22.87
C PRO A 304 -10.89 32.25 22.03
N GLY A 305 -11.41 33.23 21.26
CA GLY A 305 -10.59 34.21 20.54
C GLY A 305 -10.21 33.89 19.09
N LEU A 306 -10.61 32.75 18.53
CA LEU A 306 -10.36 32.40 17.10
C LEU A 306 -11.53 32.75 16.16
N GLN A 307 -12.60 33.38 16.67
CA GLN A 307 -13.83 33.66 15.91
C GLN A 307 -13.85 35.00 15.17
N ALA A 308 -12.82 35.84 15.34
CA ALA A 308 -12.66 37.09 14.60
C ALA A 308 -12.18 36.81 13.16
N LEU A 309 -12.94 35.96 12.46
CA LEU A 309 -12.78 35.68 11.04
C LEU A 309 -13.52 36.78 10.28
N ASP A 310 -12.77 37.78 9.87
CA ASP A 310 -13.28 39.05 9.35
C ASP A 310 -13.56 38.99 7.84
N SER A 311 -13.16 37.90 7.16
CA SER A 311 -13.36 37.75 5.71
C SER A 311 -13.44 36.29 5.27
N SER A 312 -14.14 36.06 4.15
CA SER A 312 -14.23 34.77 3.47
C SER A 312 -12.85 34.19 3.15
N ALA A 313 -11.90 35.03 2.76
CA ALA A 313 -10.51 34.65 2.50
C ALA A 313 -9.82 34.07 3.75
N GLN A 314 -10.09 34.60 4.94
CA GLN A 314 -9.55 34.04 6.18
C GLN A 314 -10.15 32.67 6.50
N ILE A 315 -11.47 32.49 6.30
CA ILE A 315 -12.13 31.18 6.47
C ILE A 315 -11.50 30.14 5.55
N VAL A 316 -11.29 30.49 4.27
CA VAL A 316 -10.62 29.62 3.29
C VAL A 316 -9.16 29.34 3.69
N ALA A 317 -8.43 30.32 4.20
CA ALA A 317 -7.07 30.13 4.69
C ALA A 317 -7.02 29.15 5.89
N TRP A 318 -7.98 29.25 6.81
CA TRP A 318 -8.11 28.28 7.91
C TRP A 318 -8.50 26.88 7.41
N ALA A 319 -9.34 26.77 6.39
CA ALA A 319 -9.62 25.49 5.73
C ALA A 319 -8.35 24.82 5.16
N VAL A 320 -7.41 25.61 4.61
CA VAL A 320 -6.09 25.09 4.19
C VAL A 320 -5.30 24.55 5.40
N ILE A 321 -5.22 25.32 6.48
CA ILE A 321 -4.49 24.93 7.70
C ILE A 321 -5.07 23.62 8.25
N PHE A 322 -6.39 23.56 8.41
CA PHE A 322 -7.07 22.37 8.93
C PHE A 322 -6.98 21.18 7.97
N GLY A 323 -7.09 21.41 6.65
CA GLY A 323 -6.89 20.37 5.65
C GLY A 323 -5.48 19.79 5.67
N TYR A 324 -4.46 20.62 5.94
CA TYR A 324 -3.08 20.15 6.12
C TYR A 324 -2.86 19.46 7.47
N SER A 325 -3.54 19.94 8.53
CA SER A 325 -3.43 19.43 9.90
C SER A 325 -3.85 17.97 10.06
N GLN A 326 -4.52 17.39 9.06
CA GLN A 326 -4.81 15.96 9.01
C GLN A 326 -3.58 15.06 9.21
N GLN A 327 -2.36 15.58 8.99
CA GLN A 327 -1.13 14.86 9.26
C GLN A 327 -1.05 14.39 10.71
N LEU A 328 -1.65 15.12 11.67
CA LEU A 328 -1.69 14.73 13.07
C LEU A 328 -2.47 13.41 13.27
N PHE A 329 -3.59 13.24 12.57
CA PHE A 329 -4.42 12.04 12.65
C PHE A 329 -3.87 10.90 11.78
N THR A 330 -3.43 11.22 10.56
CA THR A 330 -2.96 10.21 9.60
C THR A 330 -1.58 9.63 9.94
N LYS A 331 -0.82 10.26 10.85
CA LYS A 331 0.48 9.75 11.33
C LYS A 331 0.39 8.35 11.93
N LEU A 332 -0.70 8.01 12.64
CA LEU A 332 -0.88 6.67 13.21
C LEU A 332 -1.04 5.62 12.10
N VAL A 333 -1.83 5.93 11.07
CA VAL A 333 -2.05 5.05 9.92
C VAL A 333 -0.75 4.91 9.10
N ASP A 334 -0.02 6.01 8.91
CA ASP A 334 1.28 6.01 8.24
C ASP A 334 2.31 5.14 9.00
N ASN A 335 2.36 5.24 10.33
CA ASN A 335 3.24 4.41 11.16
C ASN A 335 2.88 2.91 11.06
N GLN A 336 1.59 2.58 11.10
CA GLN A 336 1.12 1.21 10.95
C GLN A 336 1.48 0.66 9.57
N ALA A 337 1.35 1.46 8.52
CA ALA A 337 1.72 1.07 7.18
C ALA A 337 3.22 0.79 7.05
N GLN A 338 4.06 1.63 7.66
CA GLN A 338 5.50 1.41 7.69
C GLN A 338 5.85 0.13 8.45
N SER A 339 5.16 -0.18 9.55
CA SER A 339 5.32 -1.44 10.27
C SER A 339 4.96 -2.65 9.39
N VAL A 340 3.85 -2.59 8.67
CA VAL A 340 3.41 -3.66 7.75
C VAL A 340 4.39 -3.83 6.59
N LEU A 341 4.89 -2.73 6.01
CA LEU A 341 5.91 -2.78 4.95
C LEU A 341 7.25 -3.32 5.45
N ASN A 342 7.69 -2.88 6.63
CA ASN A 342 8.92 -3.38 7.24
C ASN A 342 8.79 -4.85 7.61
N SER A 343 7.58 -5.37 7.86
CA SER A 343 7.40 -6.80 8.09
C SER A 343 7.60 -7.68 6.85
N VAL A 344 7.81 -7.08 5.67
CA VAL A 344 8.21 -7.79 4.45
C VAL A 344 9.73 -7.79 4.31
N GLY A 345 10.31 -8.95 4.05
CA GLY A 345 11.77 -9.14 4.04
C GLY A 345 12.30 -9.68 5.36
N GLY A 346 11.41 -10.25 6.19
CA GLY A 346 11.79 -11.05 7.34
C GLY A 346 11.88 -10.35 8.70
N PRO A 347 12.36 -11.06 9.74
CA PRO A 347 12.52 -10.51 11.08
C PRO A 347 13.72 -9.57 11.25
N HIS A 348 14.59 -9.42 10.24
CA HIS A 348 15.80 -8.58 10.27
C HIS A 348 15.71 -7.28 9.48
N SER A 349 14.59 -7.01 8.82
CA SER A 349 14.29 -5.74 8.17
C SER A 349 14.22 -4.64 9.24
N THR A 350 15.40 -4.09 9.54
CA THR A 350 15.58 -3.04 10.53
C THR A 350 14.73 -1.83 10.12
N PRO A 351 13.97 -1.21 11.04
CA PRO A 351 13.25 0.02 10.73
C PRO A 351 14.24 1.03 10.19
N GLY A 352 13.97 1.56 8.99
CA GLY A 352 14.73 2.68 8.44
C GLY A 352 14.92 3.72 9.53
N LYS A 353 16.17 3.86 9.98
CA LYS A 353 16.59 4.71 11.09
C LYS A 353 15.91 6.09 10.92
N PRO A 354 15.16 6.61 11.91
CA PRO A 354 14.64 7.97 11.80
C PRO A 354 15.83 8.89 11.60
N THR A 355 15.87 9.59 10.47
CA THR A 355 16.90 10.57 10.17
C THR A 355 16.84 11.62 11.27
N ARG A 356 17.86 11.62 12.13
CA ARG A 356 18.08 12.66 13.14
C ARG A 356 18.15 13.99 12.39
N ASP A 357 17.27 14.93 12.73
CA ASP A 357 17.37 16.30 12.21
C ASP A 357 18.78 16.83 12.48
N PRO A 358 19.39 17.57 11.54
CA PRO A 358 20.66 18.23 11.80
C PRO A 358 20.45 19.19 12.97
N GLN A 359 21.06 18.87 14.11
CA GLN A 359 21.13 19.77 15.25
C GLN A 359 21.72 21.11 14.77
N THR A 360 20.95 22.17 14.97
CA THR A 360 21.40 23.55 14.93
C THR A 360 22.64 23.68 15.82
N PRO A 361 23.75 24.30 15.36
CA PRO A 361 24.91 24.46 16.21
C PRO A 361 24.56 25.34 17.40
N ALA A 362 25.04 24.93 18.58
CA ALA A 362 24.96 25.71 19.81
C ALA A 362 25.70 27.04 19.62
N ALA A 363 25.10 28.09 20.18
CA ALA A 363 25.61 29.45 20.23
C ALA A 363 26.96 29.57 20.95
#